data_AF-A0A937KK72-F1
#
_entry.id   AF-A0A937KK72-F1
#
_cell.length_a   1.000
_cell.length_b   1.000
_cell.length_c   1.000
_cell.angle_alpha   90.00
_cell.angle_beta   90.00
_cell.angle_gamma   90.00
#
_symmetry.space_group_name_H-M   'P 1'
#
loop_
_entity.id
_entity.type
_entity.pdbx_description
1 polymer ?
#
loop_
_entity_poly.entity_id
_entity_poly.type
_entity_poly.pdbx_seq_one_letter_code
_entity_poly.pdbx_strand_id
1 'polypeptide(L)' 'MTSQLLTPPGDPDMTAMAYEAMPFTELLGVVIDHCDDHTLTGRVAWGSTMCTVNGNLHGGFLMAVA' A
#
# COMPACT_ATOMS: atom_id res chain seq x y z
N MET A 1 11.32 -21.00 -11.42
CA MET A 1 10.58 -20.66 -12.66
C MET A 1 9.53 -19.65 -12.25
N THR A 2 9.89 -18.38 -12.42
CA THR A 2 9.30 -17.19 -11.79
C THR A 2 7.98 -16.86 -12.48
N SER A 3 6.85 -16.94 -11.77
CA SER A 3 5.54 -16.58 -12.33
C SER A 3 4.69 -15.88 -11.27
N GLN A 4 5.04 -14.62 -10.95
CA GLN A 4 4.13 -13.62 -10.36
C GLN A 4 4.45 -12.19 -10.84
N LEU A 5 5.24 -12.02 -11.90
CA LEU A 5 5.37 -10.74 -12.58
C LEU A 5 4.15 -10.56 -13.47
N LEU A 6 3.13 -9.86 -12.96
CA LEU A 6 2.14 -9.02 -13.65
C LEU A 6 0.91 -8.85 -12.74
N THR A 7 1.11 -8.31 -11.52
CA THR A 7 -0.03 -7.64 -10.90
C THR A 7 -0.26 -6.36 -11.70
N PRO A 8 -1.49 -6.09 -12.20
CA PRO A 8 -1.77 -4.83 -12.85
C PRO A 8 -1.37 -3.68 -11.92
N PRO A 9 -0.93 -2.53 -12.45
CA PRO A 9 -0.87 -1.32 -11.64
C PRO A 9 -2.27 -1.12 -11.03
N GLY A 10 -2.33 -0.76 -9.74
CA GLY A 10 -3.60 -0.39 -9.13
C GLY A 10 -4.26 0.79 -9.87
N ASP A 11 -5.41 1.25 -9.39
CA ASP A 11 -6.06 2.44 -9.92
C ASP A 11 -5.11 3.65 -9.81
N PRO A 12 -4.60 4.18 -10.93
CA PRO A 12 -3.57 5.20 -10.91
C PRO A 12 -4.12 6.56 -10.46
N ASP A 13 -5.39 6.85 -10.78
CA ASP A 13 -6.02 8.13 -10.46
C ASP A 13 -6.36 8.16 -8.96
N MET A 14 -6.90 7.06 -8.43
CA MET A 14 -7.18 6.95 -7.00
C MET A 14 -5.91 6.91 -6.16
N THR A 15 -4.85 6.24 -6.65
CA THR A 15 -3.56 6.24 -5.98
C THR A 15 -2.93 7.64 -5.98
N ALA A 16 -2.98 8.37 -7.10
CA ALA A 16 -2.50 9.74 -7.18
C ALA A 16 -3.28 10.67 -6.25
N MET A 17 -4.61 10.52 -6.19
CA MET A 17 -5.46 11.26 -5.26
C MET A 17 -5.07 10.96 -3.80
N ALA A 18 -4.81 9.70 -3.45
CA ALA A 18 -4.37 9.33 -2.10
C ALA A 18 -3.03 10.00 -1.73
N TYR A 19 -2.08 10.04 -2.67
CA TYR A 19 -0.80 10.72 -2.48
C TYR A 19 -0.96 12.23 -2.30
N GLU A 20 -1.83 12.86 -3.09
CA GLU A 20 -2.10 14.30 -2.98
C GLU A 20 -2.80 14.65 -1.67
N ALA A 21 -3.86 13.91 -1.31
CA ALA A 21 -4.65 14.16 -0.12
C ALA A 21 -3.91 13.81 1.18
N MET A 22 -3.07 12.77 1.14
CA MET A 22 -2.28 12.30 2.27
C MET A 22 -0.90 11.84 1.81
N PRO A 23 0.09 12.75 1.67
CA PRO A 23 1.44 12.43 1.19
C PRO A 23 2.16 11.31 1.97
N PHE A 24 1.73 11.06 3.21
CA PHE A 24 2.20 9.92 3.98
C PHE A 24 1.93 8.57 3.28
N THR A 25 0.86 8.45 2.50
CA THR A 25 0.55 7.23 1.72
C THR A 25 1.60 6.92 0.66
N GLU A 26 2.20 7.95 0.04
CA GLU A 26 3.31 7.79 -0.90
C GLU A 26 4.55 7.23 -0.18
N LEU A 27 4.87 7.76 1.01
CA LEU A 27 5.97 7.26 1.84
C LEU A 27 5.76 5.80 2.26
N LEU A 28 4.52 5.40 2.52
CA LEU A 28 4.17 4.01 2.84
C LEU A 28 4.09 3.09 1.61
N GLY A 29 4.14 3.66 0.39
CA GLY A 29 4.02 2.93 -0.86
C GLY A 29 2.64 2.31 -1.06
N VAL A 30 1.58 3.03 -0.65
CA VAL A 30 0.19 2.61 -0.82
C VAL A 30 -0.20 2.61 -2.28
N VAL A 31 -0.81 1.53 -2.74
CA VAL A 31 -1.41 1.43 -4.07
C VAL A 31 -2.86 1.05 -3.88
N ILE A 32 -3.78 1.85 -4.41
CA ILE A 32 -5.21 1.57 -4.37
C ILE A 32 -5.54 0.63 -5.52
N ASP A 33 -6.20 -0.50 -5.24
CA ASP A 33 -6.61 -1.47 -6.26
C ASP A 33 -8.07 -1.26 -6.69
N HIS A 34 -8.94 -0.92 -5.73
CA HIS A 34 -10.37 -0.69 -5.95
C HIS A 34 -10.92 0.23 -4.86
N CYS A 35 -11.79 1.16 -5.25
CA CYS A 35 -12.50 2.05 -4.35
C CYS A 35 -13.94 2.24 -4.85
N ASP A 36 -14.91 1.94 -4.00
CA ASP A 36 -16.31 2.31 -4.19
C ASP A 36 -16.90 2.86 -2.88
N ASP A 37 -18.20 3.13 -2.87
CA ASP A 37 -18.92 3.71 -1.74
C ASP A 37 -18.91 2.83 -0.46
N HIS A 38 -18.47 1.57 -0.55
CA HIS A 38 -18.51 0.60 0.55
C HIS A 38 -17.17 -0.08 0.81
N THR A 39 -16.31 -0.20 -0.19
CA THR A 39 -15.10 -1.00 -0.14
C THR A 39 -13.93 -0.25 -0.72
N LEU A 40 -12.85 -0.18 0.06
CA LEU A 40 -11.53 0.23 -0.40
C LEU A 40 -10.59 -0.97 -0.22
N THR A 41 -9.95 -1.40 -1.30
CA THR A 41 -8.87 -2.39 -1.24
C THR A 41 -7.62 -1.82 -1.88
N GLY A 42 -6.48 -2.16 -1.30
CA GLY A 42 -5.19 -1.75 -1.80
C GLY A 42 -4.08 -2.60 -1.20
N ARG A 43 -2.86 -2.22 -1.54
CA ARG A 43 -1.63 -2.89 -1.13
C ARG A 43 -0.63 -1.86 -0.68
N VAL A 44 0.37 -2.34 0.05
CA VAL A 44 1.54 -1.55 0.46
C VAL A 44 2.81 -2.31 0.15
N ALA A 45 3.90 -1.58 -0.08
CA ALA A 45 5.20 -2.19 -0.28
C ALA A 45 5.71 -2.81 1.02
N TRP A 46 5.91 -4.13 1.02
CA TRP A 46 6.64 -4.78 2.11
C TRP A 46 8.13 -4.49 1.98
N GLY A 47 8.72 -3.86 2.99
CA GLY A 47 10.14 -3.53 3.01
C GLY A 47 10.75 -3.70 4.38
N SER A 48 12.04 -4.06 4.43
CA SER A 48 12.78 -4.21 5.69
C SER A 48 12.82 -2.93 6.52
N THR A 49 12.72 -1.76 5.88
CA THR A 49 12.63 -0.45 6.52
C THR A 49 11.32 -0.22 7.27
N MET A 50 10.26 -0.98 6.95
CA MET A 50 8.96 -0.93 7.62
C MET A 50 8.78 -2.03 8.66
N CYS A 51 9.82 -2.86 8.87
CA CYS A 51 9.79 -3.99 9.78
C CYS A 51 10.43 -3.69 11.14
N THR A 52 10.09 -4.53 12.11
CA THR A 52 10.66 -4.60 13.47
C THR A 52 11.35 -5.95 13.65
N VAL A 53 11.41 -6.45 14.89
CA VAL A 53 12.05 -7.72 15.24
C VAL A 53 11.51 -8.86 14.38
N ASN A 54 12.43 -9.71 13.91
CA ASN A 54 12.17 -10.87 13.05
C ASN A 54 11.50 -10.56 11.70
N GLY A 55 11.58 -9.31 11.21
CA GLY A 55 11.02 -8.95 9.92
C GLY A 55 9.50 -8.76 9.93
N ASN A 56 8.88 -8.64 11.11
CA ASN A 56 7.45 -8.33 11.23
C ASN A 56 7.20 -6.85 10.96
N LEU A 57 6.16 -6.51 10.20
CA LEU A 57 5.78 -5.11 10.00
C LEU A 57 5.61 -4.38 11.34
N HIS A 58 6.12 -3.15 11.40
CA HIS A 58 5.99 -2.30 12.57
C HIS A 58 4.51 -2.08 12.89
N GLY A 59 4.12 -2.16 14.17
CA GLY A 59 2.71 -1.99 14.55
C GLY A 59 2.13 -0.63 14.10
N GLY A 60 2.93 0.43 14.16
CA GLY A 60 2.56 1.75 13.61
C GLY A 60 2.36 1.77 12.10
N PHE A 61 3.04 0.91 11.33
CA PHE A 61 2.79 0.77 9.90
C PHE A 61 1.45 0.08 9.65
N LEU A 62 1.15 -0.98 10.40
CA LEU A 62 -0.15 -1.66 10.33
C LEU A 62 -1.31 -0.72 10.72
N MET A 63 -1.13 0.08 11.77
CA MET A 63 -2.14 1.07 12.18
C MET A 63 -2.32 2.20 11.16
N ALA A 64 -1.28 2.55 10.40
CA ALA A 64 -1.38 3.59 9.38
C ALA A 64 -2.20 3.18 8.16
N VAL A 65 -2.41 1.87 7.96
CA VAL A 65 -3.12 1.31 6.79
C VAL A 65 -4.41 0.58 7.16
N ALA A 66 -4.78 0.59 8.44
CA ALA A 66 -6.01 0.00 8.97
C ALA A 66 -7.18 0.97 8.85
#